data_AF-A0AAJ6F1G6-F1
#
_entry.id   AF-A0AAJ6F1G6-F1
#
_cell.length_a   1.000
_cell.length_b   1.000
_cell.length_c   1.000
_cell.angle_alpha   90.00
_cell.angle_beta   90.00
_cell.angle_gamma   90.00
#
_symmetry.space_group_name_H-M   'P 1'
#
loop_
_entity.id
_entity.type
_entity.pdbx_description
1 polymer ?
#
loop_
_entity_poly.entity_id
_entity_poly.type
_entity_poly.pdbx_seq_one_letter_code
_entity_poly.pdbx_strand_id
1 'polypeptide(L)'
;MKFGALTILACALSLASVSAASAASSTASGSVALALAGVIAPHSPLPAAEKTAVAALFNGDNHVAYAKTITVTADKIVCRASNVDITARSCELTFGGHISTVKGRAANEIFATEALAGVPSDGAAGTIYESLTRLSCTLDPKVIRENGGGGADCTFQPGN
;
A
#
# COMPACT_ATOMS: atom_id res chain seq x y z
N MET A 1 49.09 48.86 29.33
CA MET A 1 48.96 47.44 29.72
C MET A 1 47.56 46.95 29.36
N LYS A 2 47.51 45.91 28.51
CA LYS A 2 46.48 44.86 28.35
C LYS A 2 45.12 45.15 27.69
N PHE A 3 44.89 44.29 26.69
CA PHE A 3 43.81 44.11 25.74
C PHE A 3 42.57 43.42 26.34
N GLY A 4 41.44 43.51 25.63
CA GLY A 4 40.28 42.61 25.77
C GLY A 4 39.07 43.13 24.99
N ALA A 5 39.09 43.10 23.66
CA ALA A 5 38.52 42.01 22.84
C ALA A 5 36.98 41.95 22.88
N LEU A 6 36.35 42.72 21.98
CA LEU A 6 34.96 42.53 21.56
C LEU A 6 34.86 41.19 20.83
N THR A 7 34.11 40.23 21.38
CA THR A 7 33.81 38.96 20.71
C THR A 7 32.32 38.89 20.41
N ILE A 8 31.98 39.21 19.15
CA ILE A 8 30.66 39.00 18.58
C ILE A 8 30.57 37.51 18.24
N LEU A 9 29.85 36.74 19.06
CA LEU A 9 29.60 35.33 18.81
C LEU A 9 28.48 35.21 17.75
N ALA A 10 28.87 35.13 16.48
CA ALA A 10 27.96 34.85 15.38
C ALA A 10 27.50 33.38 15.45
N CYS A 11 26.27 33.15 15.89
CA CYS A 11 25.58 31.86 15.71
C CYS A 11 25.32 31.65 14.21
N ALA A 12 26.20 30.92 13.54
CA ALA A 12 25.96 30.42 12.21
C ALA A 12 24.84 29.36 12.27
N LEU A 13 23.60 29.75 11.93
CA LEU A 13 22.53 28.80 11.63
C LEU A 13 22.91 28.08 10.33
N SER A 14 23.42 26.86 10.47
CA SER A 14 23.56 25.93 9.36
C SER A 14 22.16 25.61 8.82
N LEU A 15 21.82 26.16 7.65
CA LEU A 15 20.66 25.71 6.88
C LEU A 15 20.93 24.27 6.44
N ALA A 16 20.53 23.30 7.26
CA ALA A 16 20.39 21.93 6.84
C ALA A 16 19.30 21.90 5.76
N SER A 17 19.74 21.81 4.51
CA SER A 17 18.86 21.45 3.39
C SER A 17 18.18 20.14 3.74
N VAL A 18 16.89 20.18 4.05
CA VAL A 18 16.04 18.99 4.15
C VAL A 18 15.98 18.41 2.74
N SER A 19 16.87 17.45 2.46
CA SER A 19 16.69 16.55 1.32
C SER A 19 15.39 15.80 1.56
N ALA A 20 14.36 16.09 0.76
CA ALA A 20 13.15 15.29 0.73
C ALA A 20 13.57 13.86 0.37
N ALA A 21 13.55 12.96 1.35
CA ALA A 21 13.80 11.55 1.10
C ALA A 21 12.68 11.03 0.20
N SER A 22 12.99 10.74 -1.05
CA SER A 22 12.10 10.04 -1.96
C SER A 22 11.91 8.63 -1.40
N ALA A 23 10.71 8.30 -0.91
CA ALA A 23 10.39 6.93 -0.55
C ALA A 23 10.62 6.04 -1.78
N ALA A 24 11.46 5.01 -1.65
CA ALA A 24 11.69 4.05 -2.72
C ALA A 24 10.38 3.31 -3.01
N SER A 25 10.09 3.07 -4.28
CA SER A 25 8.96 2.23 -4.66
C SER A 25 9.26 0.78 -4.31
N SER A 26 8.35 0.14 -3.60
CA SER A 26 8.35 -1.30 -3.32
C SER A 26 7.55 -2.04 -4.38
N THR A 27 7.87 -3.33 -4.56
CA THR A 27 7.18 -4.20 -5.51
C THR A 27 6.78 -5.52 -4.87
N ALA A 28 5.67 -6.06 -5.35
CA ALA A 28 5.26 -7.44 -5.11
C ALA A 28 4.90 -8.07 -6.46
N SER A 29 5.09 -9.37 -6.62
CA SER A 29 4.80 -10.08 -7.87
C SER A 29 4.18 -11.45 -7.61
N GLY A 30 3.64 -12.06 -8.67
CA GLY A 30 3.05 -13.40 -8.62
C GLY A 30 1.84 -13.48 -7.68
N SER A 31 1.80 -14.52 -6.84
CA SER A 31 0.65 -14.79 -5.96
C SER A 31 0.37 -13.66 -4.96
N VAL A 32 1.42 -12.99 -4.46
CA VAL A 32 1.27 -11.88 -3.50
C VAL A 32 0.67 -10.65 -4.18
N ALA A 33 1.12 -10.33 -5.40
CA ALA A 33 0.52 -9.24 -6.18
C ALA A 33 -0.94 -9.54 -6.54
N LEU A 34 -1.25 -10.77 -6.93
CA LEU A 34 -2.63 -11.19 -7.20
C LEU A 34 -3.51 -11.06 -5.95
N ALA A 35 -3.00 -11.47 -4.78
CA ALA A 35 -3.72 -11.33 -3.52
C ALA A 35 -3.96 -9.85 -3.17
N LEU A 36 -2.94 -9.00 -3.30
CA LEU A 36 -3.06 -7.56 -3.02
C LEU A 36 -4.07 -6.90 -3.96
N ALA A 37 -4.03 -7.20 -5.26
CA ALA A 37 -5.04 -6.75 -6.20
C ALA A 37 -6.44 -7.29 -5.85
N GLY A 38 -6.52 -8.56 -5.45
CA GLY A 38 -7.74 -9.27 -5.08
C GLY A 38 -8.51 -8.65 -3.92
N VAL A 39 -7.81 -8.27 -2.84
CA VAL A 39 -8.43 -7.67 -1.66
C VAL A 39 -8.81 -6.19 -1.86
N ILE A 40 -8.17 -5.49 -2.81
CA ILE A 40 -8.43 -4.06 -3.09
C ILE A 40 -9.50 -3.85 -4.18
N ALA A 41 -9.53 -4.70 -5.20
CA ALA A 41 -10.44 -4.55 -6.34
C ALA A 41 -11.94 -4.41 -5.98
N PRO A 42 -12.50 -5.09 -4.94
CA PRO A 42 -13.90 -4.89 -4.56
C PRO A 42 -14.21 -3.44 -4.15
N HIS A 43 -13.24 -2.75 -3.56
CA HIS A 43 -13.39 -1.40 -3.01
C HIS A 43 -13.00 -0.28 -3.97
N SER A 44 -12.21 -0.58 -5.00
CA SER A 44 -11.72 0.41 -5.95
C SER A 44 -12.81 0.86 -6.95
N PRO A 45 -12.62 1.96 -7.68
CA PRO A 45 -13.55 2.42 -8.73
C PRO A 45 -13.40 1.64 -10.05
N LEU A 46 -13.08 0.35 -10.00
CA LEU A 46 -12.98 -0.50 -11.20
C LEU A 46 -14.35 -0.77 -11.84
N PRO A 47 -14.42 -0.93 -13.17
CA PRO A 47 -15.61 -1.45 -13.85
C PRO A 47 -16.03 -2.82 -13.30
N ALA A 48 -17.33 -3.09 -13.28
CA ALA A 48 -17.86 -4.33 -12.70
C ALA A 48 -17.24 -5.61 -13.31
N ALA A 49 -17.06 -5.65 -14.64
CA ALA A 49 -16.45 -6.79 -15.32
C ALA A 49 -15.01 -7.05 -14.87
N GLU A 50 -14.23 -5.99 -14.62
CA GLU A 50 -12.87 -6.11 -14.11
C GLU A 50 -12.87 -6.61 -12.66
N LYS A 51 -13.73 -6.07 -11.80
CA LYS A 51 -13.88 -6.57 -10.43
C LYS A 51 -14.23 -8.05 -10.39
N THR A 52 -15.17 -8.49 -11.24
CA THR A 52 -15.54 -9.90 -11.34
C THR A 52 -14.37 -10.76 -11.81
N ALA A 53 -13.60 -10.32 -12.80
CA ALA A 53 -12.43 -11.04 -13.29
C ALA A 53 -11.33 -11.16 -12.21
N VAL A 54 -11.02 -10.07 -11.50
CA VAL A 54 -10.04 -10.10 -10.40
C VAL A 54 -10.50 -11.03 -9.27
N ALA A 55 -11.78 -10.96 -8.89
CA ALA A 55 -12.32 -11.85 -7.86
C ALA A 55 -12.25 -13.32 -8.26
N ALA A 56 -12.56 -13.65 -9.53
CA ALA A 56 -12.45 -15.00 -10.04
C ALA A 56 -11.00 -15.50 -10.02
N LEU A 57 -10.05 -14.70 -10.51
CA LEU A 57 -8.62 -15.03 -10.47
C LEU A 57 -8.13 -15.26 -9.04
N PHE A 58 -8.51 -14.38 -8.10
CA PHE A 58 -8.12 -14.50 -6.70
C PHE A 58 -8.75 -15.73 -6.01
N ASN A 59 -9.96 -16.13 -6.44
CA ASN A 59 -10.62 -17.36 -6.00
C ASN A 59 -10.05 -18.62 -6.65
N GLY A 60 -9.00 -18.51 -7.47
CA GLY A 60 -8.32 -19.63 -8.12
C GLY A 60 -8.91 -20.04 -9.47
N ASP A 61 -9.84 -19.27 -10.04
CA ASP A 61 -10.32 -19.48 -11.40
C ASP A 61 -9.37 -18.78 -12.40
N ASN A 62 -8.51 -19.56 -13.03
CA ASN A 62 -7.58 -19.10 -14.06
C ASN A 62 -8.15 -19.19 -15.49
N HIS A 63 -9.43 -19.57 -15.65
CA HIS A 63 -10.14 -19.64 -16.93
C HIS A 63 -11.11 -18.49 -17.13
N VAL A 64 -10.82 -17.31 -16.56
CA VAL A 64 -11.62 -16.11 -16.75
C VAL A 64 -11.72 -15.73 -18.23
N ALA A 65 -12.93 -15.39 -18.69
CA ALA A 65 -13.15 -14.94 -20.06
C ALA A 65 -12.56 -13.55 -20.35
N TYR A 66 -12.22 -12.79 -19.31
CA TYR A 66 -11.65 -11.44 -19.43
C TYR A 66 -10.21 -11.53 -19.96
N ALA A 67 -9.97 -10.99 -21.16
CA ALA A 67 -8.70 -11.14 -21.86
C ALA A 67 -7.80 -9.90 -21.83
N LYS A 68 -8.29 -8.77 -21.29
CA LYS A 68 -7.53 -7.52 -21.21
C LYS A 68 -6.76 -7.45 -19.90
N THR A 69 -5.65 -6.73 -19.92
CA THR A 69 -4.94 -6.35 -18.70
C THR A 69 -5.84 -5.51 -17.81
N ILE A 70 -5.79 -5.76 -16.50
CA ILE A 70 -6.54 -5.03 -15.48
C ILE A 70 -5.54 -4.26 -14.63
N THR A 71 -5.82 -2.99 -14.33
CA THR A 71 -4.99 -2.19 -13.43
C THR A 71 -5.78 -1.80 -12.18
N VAL A 72 -5.48 -2.44 -11.06
CA VAL A 72 -6.08 -2.12 -9.75
C VAL A 72 -5.22 -1.05 -9.08
N THR A 73 -5.81 0.11 -8.78
CA THR A 73 -5.10 1.23 -8.15
C THR A 73 -5.74 1.65 -6.83
N ALA A 74 -4.94 2.23 -5.94
CA ALA A 74 -5.37 2.98 -4.76
C ALA A 74 -4.39 4.12 -4.48
N ASP A 75 -4.90 5.29 -4.11
CA ASP A 75 -4.05 6.46 -3.82
C ASP A 75 -3.31 6.25 -2.50
N LYS A 76 -4.05 5.77 -1.49
CA LYS A 76 -3.56 5.52 -0.14
C LYS A 76 -4.39 4.42 0.50
N ILE A 77 -3.72 3.56 1.25
CA ILE A 77 -4.35 2.60 2.15
C ILE A 77 -3.70 2.76 3.51
N VAL A 78 -4.52 2.87 4.56
CA VAL A 78 -4.05 2.90 5.95
C VAL A 78 -4.88 1.91 6.74
N CYS A 79 -4.26 0.80 7.12
CA CYS A 79 -4.86 -0.18 7.98
C CYS A 79 -4.38 -0.02 9.42
N ARG A 80 -5.28 -0.23 10.37
CA ARG A 80 -5.05 -0.07 11.81
C ARG A 80 -5.57 -1.28 12.57
N ALA A 81 -4.76 -1.78 13.48
CA ALA A 81 -5.17 -2.69 14.55
C ALA A 81 -4.71 -2.12 15.91
N SER A 82 -5.34 -2.52 17.02
CA SER A 82 -4.93 -2.08 18.35
C SER A 82 -4.64 -3.24 19.30
N ASN A 83 -3.61 -3.05 20.13
CA ASN A 83 -3.26 -3.95 21.23
C ASN A 83 -4.01 -3.58 22.53
N VAL A 84 -4.65 -2.40 22.57
CA VAL A 84 -5.42 -1.91 23.71
C VAL A 84 -6.90 -2.17 23.47
N ASP A 85 -7.43 -1.70 22.34
CA ASP A 85 -8.75 -2.08 21.86
C ASP A 85 -8.61 -3.21 20.84
N ILE A 86 -8.52 -4.45 21.35
CA ILE A 86 -8.33 -5.64 20.51
C ILE A 86 -9.50 -5.92 19.54
N THR A 87 -10.60 -5.17 19.65
CA THR A 87 -11.74 -5.24 18.71
C THR A 87 -11.59 -4.26 17.55
N ALA A 88 -10.70 -3.28 17.66
CA ALA A 88 -10.45 -2.28 16.63
C ALA A 88 -9.62 -2.87 15.49
N ARG A 89 -10.27 -3.03 14.33
CA ARG A 89 -9.62 -3.38 13.06
C ARG A 89 -10.31 -2.71 11.89
N SER A 90 -9.60 -1.84 11.19
CA SER A 90 -10.14 -1.04 10.09
C SER A 90 -9.07 -0.68 9.07
N CYS A 91 -9.48 -0.44 7.81
CA CYS A 91 -8.65 0.19 6.81
C CYS A 91 -9.38 1.38 6.18
N GLU A 92 -8.67 2.48 5.99
CA GLU A 92 -9.10 3.60 5.17
C GLU A 92 -8.48 3.45 3.77
N LEU A 93 -9.35 3.43 2.75
CA LEU A 93 -8.98 3.25 1.35
C LEU A 93 -9.30 4.54 0.60
N THR A 94 -8.30 5.15 -0.01
CA THR A 94 -8.45 6.41 -0.76
C THR A 94 -8.36 6.14 -2.26
N PHE A 95 -9.36 6.62 -3.02
CA PHE A 95 -9.42 6.53 -4.47
C PHE A 95 -9.91 7.86 -5.08
N GLY A 96 -9.10 8.52 -5.90
CA GLY A 96 -9.43 9.82 -6.47
C GLY A 96 -9.78 10.87 -5.42
N GLY A 97 -9.17 10.82 -4.23
CA GLY A 97 -9.50 11.69 -3.10
C GLY A 97 -10.75 11.30 -2.30
N HIS A 98 -11.49 10.26 -2.70
CA HIS A 98 -12.59 9.71 -1.91
C HIS A 98 -12.08 8.65 -0.92
N ILE A 99 -12.43 8.81 0.36
CA ILE A 99 -12.06 7.87 1.42
C ILE A 99 -13.24 6.94 1.72
N SER A 100 -12.97 5.64 1.74
CA SER A 100 -13.89 4.60 2.19
C SER A 100 -13.27 3.83 3.34
N THR A 101 -14.04 3.60 4.40
CA THR A 101 -13.57 2.83 5.57
C THR A 101 -14.16 1.43 5.54
N VAL A 102 -13.30 0.43 5.63
CA VAL A 102 -13.66 -0.98 5.82
C VAL A 102 -13.28 -1.43 7.22
N LYS A 103 -14.01 -2.40 7.79
CA LYS A 103 -13.81 -2.91 9.15
C LYS A 103 -13.88 -4.44 9.19
N GLY A 104 -13.41 -5.02 10.28
CA GLY A 104 -13.56 -6.46 10.56
C GLY A 104 -12.78 -7.34 9.58
N ARG A 105 -13.46 -8.34 9.00
CA ARG A 105 -12.83 -9.35 8.11
C ARG A 105 -12.10 -8.72 6.92
N ALA A 106 -12.79 -7.86 6.16
CA ALA A 106 -12.20 -7.24 4.96
C ALA A 106 -10.97 -6.39 5.31
N ALA A 107 -11.05 -5.60 6.39
CA ALA A 107 -9.90 -4.83 6.87
C ALA A 107 -8.73 -5.73 7.29
N ASN A 108 -9.01 -6.87 7.92
CA ASN A 108 -7.97 -7.83 8.31
C ASN A 108 -7.29 -8.47 7.10
N GLU A 109 -8.07 -8.83 6.07
CA GLU A 109 -7.54 -9.41 4.84
C GLU A 109 -6.62 -8.43 4.12
N ILE A 110 -7.00 -7.15 4.05
CA ILE A 110 -6.15 -6.09 3.48
C ILE A 110 -4.88 -5.92 4.32
N PHE A 111 -5.01 -5.69 5.64
CA PHE A 111 -3.87 -5.52 6.55
C PHE A 111 -2.85 -6.69 6.42
N ALA A 112 -3.34 -7.93 6.45
CA ALA A 112 -2.46 -9.10 6.37
C ALA A 112 -1.79 -9.24 4.99
N THR A 113 -2.48 -8.83 3.93
CA THR A 113 -1.95 -8.89 2.56
C THR A 113 -0.93 -7.78 2.31
N GLU A 114 -1.10 -6.60 2.90
CA GLU A 114 -0.07 -5.54 2.90
C GLU A 114 1.21 -6.00 3.58
N ALA A 115 1.11 -6.57 4.77
CA ALA A 115 2.26 -7.14 5.47
C ALA A 115 2.94 -8.27 4.65
N LEU A 116 2.14 -9.14 4.01
CA LEU A 116 2.64 -10.19 3.11
C LEU A 116 3.36 -9.60 1.87
N ALA A 117 2.90 -8.45 1.37
CA ALA A 117 3.53 -7.71 0.28
C ALA A 117 4.81 -6.97 0.71
N GLY A 118 5.19 -7.06 1.98
CA GLY A 118 6.39 -6.43 2.52
C GLY A 118 6.20 -4.95 2.84
N VAL A 119 4.96 -4.50 3.04
CA VAL A 119 4.71 -3.20 3.67
C VAL A 119 5.27 -3.26 5.10
N PRO A 120 6.11 -2.29 5.51
CA PRO A 120 6.66 -2.26 6.85
C PRO A 120 5.59 -1.81 7.84
N SER A 121 5.46 -2.57 8.93
CA SER A 121 4.59 -2.19 10.05
C SER A 121 5.12 -0.93 10.73
N ASP A 122 4.26 0.07 10.91
CA ASP A 122 4.52 1.19 11.82
C ASP A 122 3.82 0.91 13.17
N GLY A 123 4.63 0.63 14.18
CA GLY A 123 4.17 0.33 15.52
C GLY A 123 4.19 1.56 16.40
N ALA A 124 3.01 2.03 16.82
CA ALA A 124 2.87 3.02 17.88
C ALA A 124 2.43 2.35 19.19
N ALA A 125 2.60 3.03 20.33
CA ALA A 125 2.15 2.50 21.62
C ALA A 125 0.66 2.09 21.56
N GLY A 126 0.39 0.78 21.65
CA GLY A 126 -0.96 0.23 21.65
C GLY A 126 -1.66 0.15 20.28
N THR A 127 -0.99 0.52 19.18
CA THR A 127 -1.57 0.51 17.82
C THR A 127 -0.56 0.01 16.79
N ILE A 128 -1.01 -0.80 15.84
CA ILE A 128 -0.22 -1.32 14.74
C ILE A 128 -0.82 -0.76 13.45
N TYR A 129 0.03 -0.18 12.60
CA TYR A 129 -0.37 0.31 11.28
C TYR A 129 0.36 -0.42 10.18
N GLU A 130 -0.37 -0.67 9.10
CA GLU A 130 0.20 -0.93 7.78
C GLU A 130 -0.31 0.18 6.88
N SER A 131 0.57 0.74 6.07
CA SER A 131 0.13 1.75 5.12
C SER A 131 0.97 1.75 3.87
N LEU A 132 0.31 2.03 2.76
CA LEU A 132 0.94 2.23 1.47
C LEU A 132 0.28 3.37 0.72
N THR A 133 0.98 3.89 -0.28
CA THR A 133 0.48 4.90 -1.21
C THR A 133 0.82 4.51 -2.65
N ARG A 134 0.09 5.11 -3.59
CA ARG A 134 0.31 4.93 -5.04
C ARG A 134 0.36 3.46 -5.45
N LEU A 135 -0.57 2.67 -4.92
CA LEU A 135 -0.72 1.28 -5.33
C LEU A 135 -1.13 1.23 -6.80
N SER A 136 -0.41 0.42 -7.56
CA SER A 136 -0.77 0.07 -8.92
C SER A 136 -0.40 -1.39 -9.15
N CYS A 137 -1.43 -2.24 -9.22
CA CYS A 137 -1.31 -3.65 -9.55
C CYS A 137 -1.79 -3.90 -10.98
N THR A 138 -0.94 -4.49 -11.79
CA THR A 138 -1.26 -4.92 -13.16
C THR A 138 -1.48 -6.42 -13.16
N LEU A 139 -2.63 -6.86 -13.67
CA LEU A 139 -2.96 -8.27 -13.84
C LEU A 139 -3.14 -8.56 -15.33
N ASP A 140 -2.44 -9.57 -15.84
CA ASP A 140 -2.62 -10.12 -17.18
C ASP A 140 -3.27 -11.51 -17.09
N PRO A 141 -4.59 -11.61 -17.29
CA PRO A 141 -5.29 -12.90 -17.23
C PRO A 141 -4.77 -13.94 -18.22
N LYS A 142 -4.18 -13.53 -19.35
CA LYS A 142 -3.63 -14.49 -20.32
C LYS A 142 -2.41 -15.19 -19.75
N VAL A 143 -1.52 -14.44 -19.11
CA VAL A 143 -0.30 -14.97 -18.47
C VAL A 143 -0.64 -15.78 -17.22
N ILE A 144 -1.58 -15.31 -16.39
CA ILE A 144 -2.00 -16.04 -15.19
C ILE A 144 -2.54 -17.43 -15.56
N ARG A 145 -3.29 -17.54 -16.66
CA ARG A 145 -3.83 -18.81 -17.17
C ARG A 145 -2.75 -19.83 -17.54
N GLU A 146 -1.54 -19.40 -17.84
CA GLU A 146 -0.42 -20.29 -18.17
C GLU A 146 0.15 -21.00 -16.92
N ASN A 147 -0.24 -20.58 -15.70
CA ASN A 147 0.24 -21.13 -14.42
C ASN A 147 1.76 -21.10 -14.24
N GLY A 148 2.45 -20.17 -14.91
CA GLY A 148 3.90 -19.97 -14.76
C GLY A 148 4.31 -19.16 -13.52
N GLY A 149 3.35 -18.76 -12.67
CA GLY A 149 3.58 -17.92 -11.49
C GLY A 149 3.68 -16.41 -11.79
N GLY A 150 3.54 -16.01 -13.05
CA GLY A 150 3.57 -14.60 -13.48
C GLY A 150 2.20 -14.01 -13.78
N GLY A 151 2.20 -12.80 -14.36
CA GLY A 151 0.98 -12.12 -14.80
C GLY A 151 0.31 -11.26 -13.73
N ALA A 152 0.96 -11.06 -12.59
CA ALA A 152 0.51 -10.15 -11.55
C ALA A 152 1.71 -9.41 -10.96
N ASP A 153 1.69 -8.08 -11.03
CA ASP A 153 2.76 -7.23 -10.54
C ASP A 153 2.16 -5.98 -9.88
N CYS A 154 2.54 -5.73 -8.64
CA CYS A 154 2.15 -4.54 -7.88
C CYS A 154 3.35 -3.65 -7.61
N THR A 155 3.14 -2.34 -7.75
CA THR A 155 4.08 -1.31 -7.29
C THR A 155 3.37 -0.40 -6.31
N PHE A 156 4.06 0.03 -5.27
CA PHE A 156 3.53 0.93 -4.26
C PHE A 156 4.67 1.64 -3.54
N GLN A 157 4.34 2.59 -2.67
CA GLN A 157 5.28 3.14 -1.72
C GLN A 157 4.81 2.83 -0.30
N PRO A 158 5.69 2.34 0.57
CA PRO A 158 5.40 2.31 2.00
C PRO A 158 4.92 3.68 2.48
N GLY A 159 3.83 3.68 3.27
CA GLY A 159 3.40 4.87 3.97
C GLY A 159 4.25 5.09 5.21
N ASN A 160 4.43 6.36 5.55
CA ASN A 160 5.07 6.82 6.79
C ASN A 160 4.00 7.25 7.79
#